data_AF-A0A251VDG2-F1
#
_entry.id   AF-A0A251VDG2-F1
#
_cell.length_a   1.000
_cell.length_b   1.000
_cell.length_c   1.000
_cell.angle_alpha   90.00
_cell.angle_beta   90.00
_cell.angle_gamma   90.00
#
_symmetry.space_group_name_H-M   'P 1'
#
loop_
_entity.id
_entity.type
_entity.pdbx_description
1 polymer ?
#
loop_
_entity_poly.entity_id
_entity_poly.type
_entity_poly.pdbx_seq_one_letter_code
_entity_poly.pdbx_strand_id
1 'polypeptide(L)'
;MVGLDQDGFSHLGQNGFGLGVLACQYGFWSERADEVADEVNLWAEKQTNGLIKQLLPANSVNNLTWLIFTNAIYFKGAWLEKFNRSSTADADFHLLDGSTVTVPFMTNGKTQFVCQYDGFKVLQLLYLQGKDHREFAMYFYLPDKKDGLPCLVDKIRTTPTFSTVTFQARKYESGGF
;
A
#
# COMPACT_ATOMS: atom_id res chain seq x y z
N MET A 1 10.24 -35.38 -18.00
CA MET A 1 10.09 -34.01 -17.46
C MET A 1 10.69 -34.05 -16.07
N VAL A 2 11.91 -33.56 -15.90
CA VAL A 2 12.63 -33.63 -14.62
C VAL A 2 12.07 -32.51 -13.74
N GLY A 3 11.28 -32.87 -12.73
CA GLY A 3 10.82 -31.92 -11.72
C GLY A 3 12.00 -31.45 -10.87
N LEU A 4 12.04 -30.16 -10.57
CA LEU A 4 12.99 -29.61 -9.61
C LEU A 4 12.66 -30.17 -8.23
N ASP A 5 13.69 -30.57 -7.49
CA ASP A 5 13.55 -30.88 -6.06
C ASP A 5 13.33 -29.59 -5.25
N GLN A 6 13.02 -29.76 -3.97
CA GLN A 6 12.72 -28.66 -3.04
C GLN A 6 13.86 -27.64 -2.93
N ASP A 7 15.10 -28.11 -3.05
CA ASP A 7 16.31 -27.28 -3.02
C ASP A 7 16.46 -26.47 -4.31
N GLY A 8 16.20 -27.08 -5.46
CA GLY A 8 16.15 -26.40 -6.76
C GLY A 8 15.07 -25.32 -6.82
N PHE A 9 13.89 -25.58 -6.25
CA PHE A 9 12.81 -24.60 -6.18
C PHE A 9 13.13 -23.42 -5.24
N SER A 10 13.72 -23.71 -4.09
CA SER A 10 14.15 -22.71 -3.12
C SER A 10 15.26 -21.80 -3.66
N HIS A 11 16.24 -22.39 -4.36
CA HIS A 11 17.34 -21.66 -4.99
C HIS A 11 16.86 -20.75 -6.12
N LEU A 12 15.89 -21.19 -6.93
CA LEU A 12 15.28 -20.37 -7.99
C LEU A 12 14.39 -19.25 -7.43
N GLY A 13 13.66 -19.51 -6.35
CA GLY A 13 12.85 -18.49 -5.67
C GLY A 13 13.70 -17.34 -5.13
N GLN A 14 14.81 -17.66 -4.45
CA GLN A 14 15.69 -16.65 -3.88
C GLN A 14 16.44 -15.85 -4.95
N ASN A 15 17.03 -16.53 -5.95
CA ASN A 15 17.89 -15.87 -6.92
C ASN A 15 17.14 -15.25 -8.11
N GLY A 16 15.94 -15.74 -8.43
CA GLY A 16 15.13 -15.23 -9.54
C GLY A 16 14.15 -14.12 -9.16
N PHE A 17 13.60 -14.17 -7.94
CA PHE A 17 12.50 -13.30 -7.51
C PHE A 17 12.72 -12.62 -6.15
N GLY A 18 13.83 -12.92 -5.46
CA GLY A 18 14.03 -12.46 -4.08
C GLY A 18 13.04 -13.08 -3.09
N LEU A 19 12.42 -14.20 -3.44
CA LEU A 19 11.42 -14.89 -2.62
C LEU A 19 12.11 -15.89 -1.68
N GLY A 20 11.81 -15.79 -0.40
CA GLY A 20 12.12 -16.86 0.56
C GLY A 20 11.10 -17.98 0.42
N VAL A 21 11.55 -19.21 0.17
CA VAL A 21 10.71 -20.41 0.26
C VAL A 21 10.92 -21.01 1.65
N LEU A 22 9.88 -20.97 2.48
CA LEU A 22 9.79 -21.76 3.71
C LEU A 22 8.96 -23.00 3.38
N ALA A 23 9.59 -24.16 3.47
CA ALA A 23 8.95 -25.43 3.21
C ALA A 23 8.79 -26.18 4.54
N CYS A 24 7.54 -26.40 4.93
CA CYS A 24 7.19 -27.27 6.06
C CYS A 24 6.81 -28.65 5.52
N GLN A 25 7.38 -29.71 6.09
CA GLN A 25 7.22 -31.08 5.60
C GLN A 25 5.75 -31.55 5.67
N TYR A 26 5.28 -32.26 4.64
CA TYR A 26 3.89 -32.75 4.56
C TYR A 26 3.58 -33.75 5.70
N GLY A 27 2.42 -33.60 6.34
CA GLY A 27 1.98 -34.40 7.50
C GLY A 27 2.20 -33.74 8.87
N PHE A 28 2.86 -32.58 8.91
CA PHE A 28 3.27 -31.88 10.14
C PHE A 28 2.37 -30.67 10.51
N TRP A 29 1.35 -30.36 9.69
CA TRP A 29 0.49 -29.19 9.86
C TRP A 29 -0.58 -29.34 10.97
N SER A 30 -0.87 -30.56 11.45
CA SER A 30 -1.93 -30.76 12.46
C SER A 30 -1.52 -30.38 13.88
N GLU A 31 -0.23 -30.34 14.19
CA GLU A 31 0.27 -30.07 15.55
C GLU A 31 1.07 -28.75 15.65
N ARG A 32 1.41 -28.12 14.53
CA ARG A 32 2.34 -26.97 14.47
C ARG A 32 1.84 -25.81 13.59
N ALA A 33 0.54 -25.74 13.32
CA ALA A 33 -0.04 -24.66 12.52
C ALA A 33 0.28 -23.26 13.10
N ASP A 34 0.24 -23.14 14.43
CA ASP A 34 0.61 -21.91 15.14
C ASP A 34 2.10 -21.59 14.95
N GLU A 35 2.97 -22.60 15.02
CA GLU A 35 4.41 -22.42 14.81
C GLU A 35 4.73 -21.96 13.39
N VAL A 36 4.04 -22.48 12.36
CA VAL A 36 4.23 -22.02 10.99
C VAL A 36 3.76 -20.57 10.83
N ALA A 37 2.63 -20.21 11.44
CA ALA A 37 2.15 -18.83 11.42
C ALA A 37 3.17 -17.88 12.10
N ASP A 38 3.74 -18.30 13.22
CA ASP A 38 4.78 -17.56 13.94
C ASP A 38 6.07 -17.42 13.12
N GLU A 39 6.52 -18.47 12.44
CA GLU A 39 7.70 -18.40 11.55
C GLU A 39 7.50 -17.40 10.41
N VAL A 40 6.33 -17.40 9.77
CA VAL A 40 6.01 -16.45 8.70
C VAL A 40 5.92 -15.02 9.24
N ASN A 41 5.32 -14.83 10.42
CA ASN A 41 5.24 -13.53 11.09
C ASN A 41 6.62 -12.99 11.48
N LEU A 42 7.49 -13.84 12.02
CA LEU A 42 8.87 -13.49 12.35
C LEU A 42 9.69 -13.16 11.10
N TRP A 43 9.49 -13.90 10.02
CA TRP A 43 10.08 -13.57 8.73
C TRP A 43 9.64 -12.19 8.26
N ALA A 44 8.34 -11.90 8.27
CA ALA A 44 7.81 -10.60 7.86
C ALA A 44 8.36 -9.47 8.73
N GLU A 45 8.42 -9.67 10.04
CA GLU A 45 8.99 -8.72 11.00
C GLU A 45 10.46 -8.43 10.66
N LYS A 46 11.25 -9.48 10.43
CA LYS A 46 12.67 -9.33 10.08
C LYS A 46 12.87 -8.62 8.74
N GLN A 47 12.13 -9.00 7.70
CA GLN A 47 12.26 -8.40 6.36
C GLN A 47 11.79 -6.94 6.34
N THR A 48 10.90 -6.55 7.25
CA THR A 48 10.37 -5.20 7.35
C THR A 48 10.96 -4.39 8.50
N ASN A 49 12.09 -4.82 9.07
CA ASN A 49 12.76 -4.15 10.20
C ASN A 49 11.81 -3.83 11.38
N GLY A 50 10.92 -4.76 11.72
CA GLY A 50 9.99 -4.62 12.84
C GLY A 50 8.66 -3.92 12.51
N LEU A 51 8.44 -3.51 11.26
CA LEU A 51 7.30 -2.67 10.87
C LEU A 51 6.01 -3.47 10.59
N ILE A 52 6.14 -4.69 10.08
CA ILE A 52 5.02 -5.63 9.88
C ILE A 52 5.29 -6.85 10.77
N LYS A 53 4.61 -6.90 11.93
CA LYS A 53 4.82 -7.95 12.94
C LYS A 53 3.88 -9.13 12.80
N GLN A 54 2.71 -8.89 12.24
CA GLN A 54 1.66 -9.91 12.10
C GLN A 54 1.13 -9.86 10.68
N LEU A 55 1.66 -10.76 9.85
CA LEU A 55 1.24 -10.96 8.46
C LEU A 55 0.14 -12.01 8.37
N LEU A 56 0.25 -13.09 9.16
CA LEU A 56 -0.76 -14.13 9.33
C LEU A 56 -1.47 -13.94 10.67
N PRO A 57 -2.81 -13.73 10.67
CA PRO A 57 -3.61 -13.72 11.88
C PRO A 57 -3.57 -15.07 12.62
N ALA A 58 -3.87 -15.05 13.92
CA ALA A 58 -4.01 -16.29 14.69
C ALA A 58 -5.10 -17.20 14.06
N ASN A 59 -4.87 -18.51 14.04
CA ASN A 59 -5.75 -19.52 13.44
C ASN A 59 -5.98 -19.39 11.92
N SER A 60 -5.21 -18.55 11.19
CA SER A 60 -5.32 -18.47 9.73
C SER A 60 -4.70 -19.67 9.00
N VAL A 61 -3.90 -20.44 9.72
CA VAL A 61 -3.27 -21.69 9.27
C VAL A 61 -3.87 -22.82 10.10
N ASN A 62 -4.20 -23.94 9.48
CA ASN A 62 -4.71 -25.12 10.16
C ASN A 62 -4.25 -26.41 9.48
N ASN A 63 -4.72 -27.54 9.99
CA ASN A 63 -4.37 -28.88 9.51
C ASN A 63 -4.79 -29.17 8.04
N LEU A 64 -5.65 -28.34 7.44
CA LEU A 64 -6.04 -28.42 6.04
C LEU A 64 -5.22 -27.47 5.14
N THR A 65 -4.36 -26.61 5.71
CA THR A 65 -3.52 -25.69 4.96
C THR A 65 -2.34 -26.45 4.33
N TRP A 66 -2.30 -26.49 3.00
CA TRP A 66 -1.24 -27.18 2.25
C TRP A 66 -0.17 -26.26 1.67
N LEU A 67 -0.52 -25.00 1.43
CA LEU A 67 0.36 -24.01 0.82
C LEU A 67 -0.08 -22.61 1.21
N ILE A 68 0.90 -21.74 1.50
CA ILE A 68 0.69 -20.34 1.86
C ILE A 68 1.56 -19.48 0.93
N PHE A 69 0.95 -18.45 0.35
CA PHE A 69 1.68 -17.39 -0.32
C PHE A 69 1.54 -16.11 0.49
N THR A 70 2.66 -15.58 0.97
CA THR A 70 2.70 -14.34 1.74
C THR A 70 3.60 -13.31 1.09
N ASN A 71 3.19 -12.05 1.13
CA ASN A 71 3.99 -10.91 0.69
C ASN A 71 3.82 -9.78 1.71
N ALA A 72 4.93 -9.11 2.04
CA ALA A 72 4.98 -7.99 2.95
C ALA A 72 5.73 -6.84 2.28
N ILE A 73 5.05 -5.72 2.05
CA ILE A 73 5.63 -4.52 1.44
C ILE A 73 5.44 -3.37 2.40
N TYR A 74 6.54 -2.74 2.81
CA TYR A 74 6.53 -1.50 3.56
C TYR A 74 7.13 -0.38 2.72
N PHE A 75 6.46 0.78 2.71
CA PHE A 75 6.91 1.95 1.99
C PHE A 75 6.81 3.19 2.89
N LYS A 76 7.94 3.90 3.03
CA LYS A 76 8.03 5.21 3.68
C LYS A 76 8.96 6.11 2.89
N GLY A 77 8.38 7.02 2.14
CA GLY A 77 9.11 8.04 1.39
C GLY A 77 9.04 9.41 2.07
N ALA A 78 10.10 10.21 1.91
CA ALA A 78 10.03 11.63 2.22
C ALA A 78 9.40 12.37 1.04
N TRP A 79 8.47 13.30 1.28
CA TRP A 79 7.95 14.16 0.22
C TRP A 79 9.07 15.02 -0.38
N LEU A 80 9.04 15.22 -1.71
CA LEU A 80 9.89 16.19 -2.40
C LEU A 80 9.60 17.59 -1.83
N GLU A 81 8.32 17.95 -1.81
CA GLU A 81 7.80 19.16 -1.17
C GLU A 81 7.20 18.82 0.20
N LYS A 82 7.98 19.02 1.26
CA LYS A 82 7.56 18.68 2.63
C LYS A 82 6.45 19.60 3.14
N PHE A 83 5.53 19.01 3.91
CA PHE A 83 4.56 19.74 4.71
C PHE A 83 5.22 20.30 5.97
N ASN A 84 4.91 21.55 6.31
CA ASN A 84 5.34 22.13 7.57
C ASN A 84 4.43 21.60 8.69
N ARG A 85 5.03 20.97 9.71
CA ARG A 85 4.29 20.42 10.85
C ARG A 85 3.52 21.49 11.61
N SER A 86 4.01 22.73 11.67
CA SER A 86 3.29 23.83 12.34
C SER A 86 2.05 24.30 11.57
N SER A 87 1.92 23.90 10.30
CA SER A 87 0.73 24.16 9.47
C SER A 87 -0.30 23.03 9.55
N THR A 88 0.03 21.91 10.21
CA THR A 88 -0.94 20.85 10.47
C THR A 88 -1.93 21.32 11.53
N ALA A 89 -3.22 21.27 11.19
CA ALA A 89 -4.30 21.69 12.07
C ALA A 89 -5.45 20.69 11.99
N ASP A 90 -6.20 20.59 13.09
CA ASP A 90 -7.37 19.75 13.18
C ASP A 90 -8.49 20.29 12.28
N ALA A 91 -9.11 19.40 11.50
CA ALA A 91 -10.26 19.72 10.65
C ALA A 91 -11.18 18.50 10.53
N ASP A 92 -12.40 18.75 10.04
CA ASP A 92 -13.44 17.74 9.90
C ASP A 92 -13.15 16.81 8.70
N PHE A 93 -13.23 15.51 8.97
CA PHE A 93 -13.22 14.45 7.96
C PHE A 93 -14.56 13.72 7.97
N HIS A 94 -15.19 13.65 6.80
CA HIS A 94 -16.50 13.00 6.65
C HIS A 94 -16.34 11.52 6.33
N LEU A 95 -16.90 10.67 7.18
CA LEU A 95 -16.89 9.22 7.03
C LEU A 95 -17.99 8.77 6.04
N LEU A 96 -17.82 7.56 5.50
CA LEU A 96 -18.75 6.99 4.51
C LEU A 96 -20.15 6.72 5.09
N ASP A 97 -20.27 6.58 6.42
CA ASP A 97 -21.55 6.41 7.12
C ASP A 97 -22.27 7.75 7.38
N GLY A 98 -21.71 8.88 6.92
CA GLY A 98 -22.24 10.22 7.09
C GLY A 98 -21.84 10.91 8.38
N SER A 99 -21.14 10.22 9.29
CA SER A 99 -20.59 10.84 10.50
C SER A 99 -19.33 11.67 10.19
N THR A 100 -18.93 12.50 11.15
CA THR A 100 -17.75 13.38 11.03
C THR A 100 -16.81 13.13 12.19
N VAL A 101 -15.51 13.06 11.90
CA VAL A 101 -14.44 12.96 12.89
C VAL A 101 -13.44 14.09 12.68
N THR A 102 -12.89 14.63 13.76
CA THR A 102 -11.84 15.64 13.68
C THR A 102 -10.47 14.95 13.60
N VAL A 103 -9.67 15.30 12.59
CA VAL A 103 -8.34 14.71 12.35
C VAL A 103 -7.33 15.79 11.95
N PRO A 104 -6.02 15.57 12.14
CA PRO A 104 -4.99 16.53 11.72
C PRO A 104 -4.83 16.54 10.20
N PHE A 105 -5.19 17.64 9.54
CA PHE A 105 -4.97 17.86 8.11
C PHE A 105 -3.61 18.52 7.86
N MET A 106 -2.86 17.98 6.90
CA MET A 106 -1.63 18.61 6.42
C MET A 106 -1.95 19.63 5.32
N THR A 107 -1.33 20.80 5.36
CA THR A 107 -1.48 21.83 4.33
C THR A 107 -0.14 22.41 3.91
N ASN A 108 -0.05 22.85 2.67
CA ASN A 108 1.04 23.70 2.20
C ASN A 108 0.49 24.71 1.19
N GLY A 109 1.07 25.92 1.15
CA GLY A 109 0.69 26.98 0.21
C GLY A 109 1.43 26.94 -1.13
N LYS A 110 2.07 25.82 -1.46
CA LYS A 110 2.86 25.66 -2.69
C LYS A 110 1.99 25.15 -3.84
N THR A 111 2.42 25.40 -5.06
CA THR A 111 1.82 24.84 -6.27
C THR A 111 1.86 23.31 -6.22
N GLN A 112 0.74 22.65 -6.54
CA GLN A 112 0.60 21.20 -6.56
C GLN A 112 0.23 20.71 -7.97
N PHE A 113 0.55 19.46 -8.28
CA PHE A 113 0.12 18.83 -9.52
C PHE A 113 -1.31 18.32 -9.35
N VAL A 114 -2.27 19.01 -9.97
CA VAL A 114 -3.69 18.68 -9.83
C VAL A 114 -4.38 18.62 -11.19
N CYS A 115 -5.10 17.53 -11.41
CA CYS A 115 -6.04 17.37 -12.52
C CYS A 115 -7.47 17.42 -12.02
N GLN A 116 -8.34 18.06 -12.79
CA GLN A 116 -9.77 18.05 -12.50
C GLN A 116 -10.50 17.36 -13.64
N TYR A 117 -11.42 16.48 -13.26
CA TYR A 117 -12.27 15.70 -14.14
C TYR A 117 -13.73 15.96 -13.78
N ASP A 118 -14.63 15.46 -14.62
CA ASP A 118 -16.05 15.45 -14.29
C ASP A 118 -16.31 14.50 -13.10
N GLY A 119 -16.65 15.10 -11.96
CA GLY A 119 -17.03 14.44 -10.71
C GLY A 119 -15.89 14.10 -9.74
N PHE A 120 -14.62 14.41 -10.07
CA PHE A 120 -13.48 14.15 -9.18
C PHE A 120 -12.23 14.97 -9.54
N LYS A 121 -11.29 15.04 -8.60
CA LYS A 121 -9.97 15.65 -8.74
C LYS A 121 -8.88 14.60 -8.49
N VAL A 122 -7.71 14.79 -9.08
CA VAL A 122 -6.52 13.96 -8.85
C VAL A 122 -5.36 14.86 -8.43
N LEU A 123 -4.81 14.64 -7.25
CA LEU A 123 -3.60 15.30 -6.75
C LEU A 123 -2.42 14.33 -6.85
N GLN A 124 -1.28 14.80 -7.34
CA GLN A 124 -0.02 14.07 -7.36
C GLN A 124 0.98 14.72 -6.40
N LEU A 125 1.52 13.92 -5.47
CA LEU A 125 2.61 14.31 -4.57
C LEU A 125 3.84 13.47 -4.86
N LEU A 126 4.94 14.13 -5.24
CA LEU A 126 6.20 13.47 -5.54
C LEU A 126 6.96 13.13 -4.24
N TYR A 127 7.59 11.96 -4.23
CA TYR A 127 8.59 11.61 -3.22
C TYR A 127 9.96 12.14 -3.63
N LEU A 128 10.80 12.42 -2.63
CA LEU A 128 12.19 12.79 -2.80
C LEU A 128 12.96 11.60 -3.36
N GLN A 129 13.46 11.74 -4.59
CA GLN A 129 14.18 10.70 -5.32
C GLN A 129 15.60 10.46 -4.78
N GLY A 130 16.33 11.51 -4.41
CA GLY A 130 17.71 11.41 -3.94
C GLY A 130 18.64 10.84 -5.01
N LYS A 131 19.29 9.71 -4.73
CA LYS A 131 20.18 8.99 -5.67
C LYS A 131 19.49 7.83 -6.38
N ASP A 132 18.22 7.56 -6.08
CA ASP A 132 17.47 6.49 -6.72
C ASP A 132 17.17 6.86 -8.18
N HIS A 133 17.20 5.90 -9.10
CA HIS A 133 16.82 6.12 -10.49
C HIS A 133 15.30 6.06 -10.70
N ARG A 134 14.55 5.59 -9.69
CA ARG A 134 13.10 5.48 -9.72
C ARG A 134 12.46 6.74 -9.17
N GLU A 135 11.42 7.20 -9.85
CA GLU A 135 10.57 8.29 -9.39
C GLU A 135 9.28 7.71 -8.81
N PHE A 136 9.01 8.04 -7.55
CA PHE A 136 7.77 7.64 -6.88
C PHE A 136 6.87 8.84 -6.67
N ALA A 137 5.57 8.64 -6.85
CA ALA A 137 4.54 9.62 -6.56
C ALA A 137 3.34 8.95 -5.88
N MET A 138 2.68 9.69 -4.99
CA MET A 138 1.37 9.31 -4.45
C MET A 138 0.29 10.10 -5.18
N TYR A 139 -0.76 9.40 -5.62
CA TYR A 139 -1.92 9.98 -6.27
C TYR A 139 -3.13 9.91 -5.34
N PHE A 140 -3.80 11.04 -5.12
CA PHE A 140 -5.06 11.11 -4.38
C PHE A 140 -6.18 11.36 -5.38
N TYR A 141 -7.11 10.40 -5.47
CA TYR A 141 -8.33 10.51 -6.25
C TYR A 141 -9.46 10.93 -5.33
N LEU A 142 -9.91 12.18 -5.46
CA LEU A 142 -10.88 12.79 -4.56
C LEU A 142 -12.19 13.06 -5.32
N PRO A 143 -13.28 12.31 -5.05
CA PRO A 143 -14.59 12.62 -5.60
C PRO A 143 -15.09 13.99 -5.15
N ASP A 144 -15.86 14.68 -6.00
CA ASP A 144 -16.48 15.95 -5.62
C ASP A 144 -17.62 15.76 -4.60
N LYS A 145 -18.27 14.58 -4.62
CA LYS A 145 -19.30 14.21 -3.64
C LYS A 145 -18.67 13.49 -2.45
N LYS A 146 -19.13 13.79 -1.23
CA LYS A 146 -18.64 13.16 0.02
C LYS A 146 -18.83 11.63 0.05
N ASP A 147 -19.89 11.15 -0.57
CA ASP A 147 -20.23 9.73 -0.72
C ASP A 147 -19.81 9.14 -2.08
N GLY A 148 -19.03 9.88 -2.88
CA GLY A 148 -18.71 9.54 -4.26
C GLY A 148 -17.64 8.46 -4.44
N LEU A 149 -16.97 8.03 -3.36
CA LEU A 149 -15.83 7.11 -3.43
C LEU A 149 -16.17 5.75 -4.07
N PRO A 150 -17.27 5.06 -3.71
CA PRO A 150 -17.63 3.78 -4.35
C PRO A 150 -17.80 3.91 -5.87
N CYS A 151 -18.51 4.93 -6.33
CA CYS A 151 -18.73 5.19 -7.76
C CYS A 151 -17.41 5.49 -8.50
N LEU A 152 -16.50 6.24 -7.86
CA LEU A 152 -15.18 6.52 -8.43
C LEU A 152 -14.32 5.25 -8.55
N VAL A 153 -14.35 4.37 -7.54
CA VAL A 153 -13.64 3.08 -7.58
C VAL A 153 -14.18 2.20 -8.72
N ASP A 154 -15.50 2.14 -8.89
CA ASP A 154 -16.11 1.41 -10.01
C ASP A 154 -15.69 1.99 -11.37
N LYS A 155 -15.67 3.31 -11.50
CA LYS A 155 -15.22 4.00 -12.73
C LYS A 155 -13.76 3.70 -13.07
N ILE A 156 -12.88 3.66 -12.06
CA ILE A 156 -11.46 3.31 -12.24
C ILE A 156 -11.33 1.87 -12.73
N ARG A 157 -12.10 0.94 -12.16
CA ARG A 157 -12.07 -0.48 -12.54
C ARG A 157 -12.50 -0.72 -13.99
N THR A 158 -13.46 0.05 -14.49
CA THR A 158 -14.03 -0.15 -15.84
C THR A 158 -13.32 0.63 -16.95
N THR A 159 -12.35 1.48 -16.62
CA THR A 159 -11.73 2.42 -17.59
C THR A 159 -10.21 2.20 -17.68
N PRO A 160 -9.71 1.46 -18.69
CA PRO A 160 -8.28 1.09 -18.79
C PRO A 160 -7.30 2.26 -18.97
N THR A 161 -7.78 3.43 -19.40
CA THR A 161 -6.96 4.61 -19.70
C THR A 161 -6.64 5.48 -18.48
N PHE A 162 -7.09 5.09 -17.28
CA PHE A 162 -6.81 5.85 -16.04
C PHE A 162 -5.33 5.95 -15.67
N SER A 163 -4.46 5.13 -16.26
CA SER A 163 -3.02 5.17 -16.03
C SER A 163 -2.31 6.32 -16.77
N THR A 164 -2.94 6.91 -17.79
CA THR A 164 -2.33 7.96 -18.63
C THR A 164 -2.92 9.33 -18.26
N VAL A 165 -2.68 9.76 -17.02
CA VAL A 165 -3.10 11.09 -16.57
C VAL A 165 -2.01 12.11 -16.91
N THR A 166 -2.35 13.11 -17.72
CA THR A 166 -1.47 14.26 -17.96
C THR A 166 -1.68 15.29 -16.87
N PHE A 167 -0.66 15.51 -16.03
CA PHE A 167 -0.72 16.48 -14.94
C PHE A 167 -0.33 17.89 -15.39
N GLN A 168 -1.00 18.89 -14.82
CA GLN A 168 -0.64 20.30 -14.94
C GLN A 168 -0.48 20.87 -13.53
N ALA A 169 0.62 21.59 -13.29
CA ALA A 169 0.87 22.22 -12.00
C ALA A 169 -0.08 23.42 -11.80
N ARG A 170 -0.79 23.46 -10.67
CA ARG A 170 -1.67 24.59 -10.30
C ARG A 170 -1.52 24.95 -8.83
N LYS A 171 -1.63 26.25 -8.54
CA LYS A 171 -1.67 26.73 -7.16
C LYS A 171 -3.09 26.55 -6.62
N TYR A 172 -3.22 25.89 -5.47
CA TYR A 172 -4.47 25.81 -4.73
C TYR A 172 -4.31 26.53 -3.40
N GLU A 173 -5.27 27.38 -3.08
CA GLU A 173 -5.34 28.02 -1.77
C GLU A 173 -6.01 27.07 -0.78
N SER A 174 -5.54 27.09 0.46
CA SER A 174 -5.87 26.14 1.52
C SER A 174 -7.33 26.19 2.02
N GLY A 175 -8.23 26.84 1.30
CA GLY A 175 -9.67 26.94 1.60
C GLY A 175 -10.61 26.56 0.46
N GLY A 176 -10.09 25.93 -0.61
CA GLY A 176 -10.87 25.57 -1.81
C GLY A 176 -11.27 24.09 -1.92
N PHE A 177 -11.23 23.34 -0.82
CA PHE A 177 -11.71 21.95 -0.75
C PHE A 177 -13.04 21.86 -0.03
#